data_AF-A0A7S4UTP0-F1
#
_entry.id   AF-A0A7S4UTP0-F1
#
_cell.length_a   1.000
_cell.length_b   1.000
_cell.length_c   1.000
_cell.angle_alpha   90.00
_cell.angle_beta   90.00
_cell.angle_gamma   90.00
#
_symmetry.space_group_name_H-M   'P 1'
#
loop_
_entity.id
_entity.type
_entity.pdbx_description
1 polymer ?
#
loop_
_entity_poly.entity_id
_entity_poly.type
_entity_poly.pdbx_seq_one_letter_code
_entity_poly.pdbx_strand_id
1 'polypeptide(L)'
;MSKQQEAKSVSKDEYNTKKLNASSFPYEVDYNDHFETPIEAYQDILPLLDLVAPPPPTTTITTTKQPKRSKHILYDPYYCDGKAATLLHTLGFTNVQHEKCDFYEKIRNNDVPFHHTLVTNPPYSGDHKEKCVEYAVKGLREEGRCFFLLMPNYIALKEYFRVAIADEEGKEPKDIVYVIPPSSYEYDHPEG
;
A
#
# COMPACT_ATOMS: atom_id res chain seq x y z
N MET A 1 -3.26 15.54 -20.96
CA MET A 1 -3.58 14.31 -21.71
C MET A 1 -2.66 13.21 -21.18
N SER A 2 -3.19 12.37 -20.30
CA SER A 2 -2.44 11.25 -19.72
C SER A 2 -2.33 10.17 -20.79
N LYS A 3 -1.10 9.86 -21.23
CA LYS A 3 -0.85 8.63 -21.98
C LYS A 3 -0.88 7.51 -20.96
N GLN A 4 -2.04 6.87 -20.82
CA GLN A 4 -2.08 5.49 -20.37
C GLN A 4 -1.08 4.74 -21.28
N GLN A 5 -0.01 4.21 -20.70
CA GLN A 5 0.58 3.02 -21.30
C GLN A 5 -0.53 1.98 -21.19
N GLU A 6 -1.18 1.69 -22.31
CA GLU A 6 -1.92 0.45 -22.47
C GLU A 6 -0.94 -0.66 -22.08
N ALA A 7 -1.19 -1.29 -20.92
CA ALA A 7 -0.57 -2.56 -20.62
C ALA A 7 -0.78 -3.41 -21.87
N LYS A 8 0.32 -3.87 -22.50
CA LYS A 8 0.23 -4.79 -23.63
C LYS A 8 -0.63 -5.96 -23.14
N SER A 9 -1.84 -6.07 -23.69
CA SER A 9 -2.76 -7.13 -23.32
C SER A 9 -2.08 -8.45 -23.69
N VAL A 10 -1.68 -9.19 -22.66
CA VAL A 10 -1.13 -10.53 -22.81
C VAL A 10 -2.16 -11.37 -23.57
N SER A 11 -1.71 -12.08 -24.61
CA SER A 11 -2.62 -12.89 -25.42
C SER A 11 -3.36 -13.90 -24.54
N LYS A 12 -4.59 -14.28 -24.91
CA LYS A 12 -5.43 -15.20 -24.11
C LYS A 12 -4.74 -16.55 -23.85
N ASP A 13 -3.88 -16.98 -24.77
CA ASP A 13 -3.11 -18.22 -24.66
C ASP A 13 -1.91 -18.09 -23.72
N GLU A 14 -1.25 -16.93 -23.72
CA GLU A 14 -0.16 -16.61 -22.79
C GLU A 14 -0.69 -16.38 -21.37
N TYR A 15 -1.87 -15.76 -21.23
CA TYR A 15 -2.60 -15.65 -19.96
C TYR A 15 -2.94 -17.04 -19.38
N ASN A 16 -3.45 -17.96 -20.21
CA ASN A 16 -3.76 -19.33 -19.76
C ASN A 16 -2.51 -20.14 -19.37
N THR A 17 -1.38 -19.91 -20.06
CA THR A 17 -0.12 -20.60 -19.76
C THR A 17 0.50 -20.10 -18.45
N LYS A 18 0.45 -18.79 -18.18
CA LYS A 18 0.93 -18.21 -16.92
C LYS A 18 -0.01 -18.46 -15.74
N LYS A 19 -1.32 -18.58 -15.99
CA LYS A 19 -2.31 -19.01 -14.98
C LYS A 19 -2.00 -20.39 -14.40
N LEU A 20 -1.33 -21.28 -15.14
CA LEU A 20 -0.87 -22.59 -14.63
C LEU A 20 0.28 -22.48 -13.62
N ASN A 21 1.05 -21.37 -13.61
CA ASN A 21 2.11 -21.09 -12.63
C ASN A 21 1.61 -20.31 -11.39
N ALA A 22 0.32 -19.96 -11.32
CA ALA A 22 -0.32 -19.32 -10.16
C ALA A 22 -0.32 -20.21 -8.90
N SER A 23 0.09 -21.48 -9.01
CA SER A 23 0.11 -22.46 -7.92
C SER A 23 1.12 -22.17 -6.80
N SER A 24 1.94 -21.11 -6.90
CA SER A 24 2.91 -20.75 -5.86
C SER A 24 2.38 -19.75 -4.81
N PHE A 25 1.22 -19.13 -5.04
CA PHE A 25 0.61 -18.18 -4.12
C PHE A 25 -0.50 -18.85 -3.29
N PRO A 26 -0.64 -18.54 -2.00
CA PRO A 26 -1.70 -19.11 -1.16
C PRO A 26 -3.10 -18.50 -1.41
N TYR A 27 -3.24 -17.65 -2.43
CA TYR A 27 -4.47 -16.91 -2.78
C TYR A 27 -4.62 -16.79 -4.30
N GLU A 28 -5.82 -16.39 -4.74
CA GLU A 28 -6.07 -16.08 -6.14
C GLU A 28 -5.29 -14.83 -6.58
N VAL A 29 -4.67 -14.92 -7.75
CA VAL A 29 -3.85 -13.84 -8.29
C VAL A 29 -4.21 -13.55 -9.76
N ASP A 30 -4.27 -12.27 -10.12
CA ASP A 30 -4.32 -11.83 -11.52
C ASP A 30 -2.91 -11.47 -11.98
N TYR A 31 -2.51 -11.97 -13.14
CA TYR A 31 -1.22 -11.66 -13.74
C TYR A 31 -0.99 -10.14 -13.85
N ASN A 32 -2.01 -9.37 -14.21
CA ASN A 32 -1.90 -7.92 -14.41
C ASN A 32 -1.85 -7.11 -13.10
N ASP A 33 -1.82 -7.77 -11.94
CA ASP A 33 -1.62 -7.12 -10.65
C ASP A 33 -0.19 -7.30 -10.09
N HIS A 34 0.65 -8.12 -10.73
CA HIS A 34 2.00 -8.38 -10.25
C HIS A 34 2.97 -7.30 -10.72
N PHE A 35 2.89 -6.15 -10.07
CA PHE A 35 3.79 -5.03 -10.32
C PHE A 35 4.47 -4.61 -9.02
N GLU A 36 5.79 -4.61 -9.03
CA GLU A 36 6.56 -4.13 -7.88
C GLU A 36 6.47 -2.61 -7.78
N THR A 37 6.33 -2.13 -6.56
CA THR A 37 6.29 -0.70 -6.28
C THR A 37 7.69 -0.09 -6.50
N PRO A 38 7.84 0.94 -7.33
CA PRO A 38 9.13 1.58 -7.57
C PRO A 38 9.61 2.35 -6.33
N ILE A 39 10.93 2.53 -6.21
CA ILE A 39 11.54 3.18 -5.04
C ILE A 39 11.09 4.64 -4.90
N GLU A 40 10.87 5.31 -6.03
CA GLU A 40 10.40 6.68 -6.14
C GLU A 40 9.08 6.89 -5.39
N ALA A 41 8.16 5.93 -5.47
CA ALA A 41 6.88 6.01 -4.77
C ALA A 41 7.05 6.03 -3.25
N TYR A 42 8.02 5.28 -2.72
CA TYR A 42 8.36 5.32 -1.29
C TYR A 42 9.13 6.59 -0.91
N GLN A 43 9.98 7.11 -1.80
CA GLN A 43 10.73 8.36 -1.58
C GLN A 43 9.80 9.58 -1.50
N ASP A 44 8.77 9.64 -2.34
CA ASP A 44 7.82 10.75 -2.36
C ASP A 44 7.03 10.88 -1.05
N ILE A 45 6.72 9.76 -0.39
CA ILE A 45 6.00 9.75 0.90
C ILE A 45 6.94 9.77 2.12
N LEU A 46 8.25 9.71 1.91
CA LEU A 46 9.24 9.55 2.98
C LEU A 46 9.17 10.64 4.07
N PRO A 47 9.02 11.95 3.74
CA PRO A 47 8.88 12.98 4.77
C PRO A 47 7.61 12.80 5.62
N LEU A 48 6.54 12.28 5.03
CA LEU A 48 5.28 12.01 5.73
C LEU A 48 5.39 10.76 6.59
N LEU A 49 6.09 9.71 6.11
CA LEU A 49 6.38 8.52 6.91
C LEU A 49 7.20 8.87 8.16
N ASP A 50 8.20 9.74 8.03
CA ASP A 50 9.00 10.21 9.17
C ASP A 50 8.14 11.00 10.18
N LEU A 51 7.15 11.76 9.70
CA LEU A 51 6.25 12.56 10.53
C LEU A 51 5.29 11.67 11.35
N VAL A 52 4.78 10.59 10.77
CA VAL A 52 3.82 9.69 11.43
C VAL A 52 4.48 8.53 12.18
N ALA A 53 5.81 8.49 12.23
CA ALA A 53 6.53 7.50 13.00
C ALA A 53 6.17 7.61 14.49
N PRO A 54 6.02 6.48 15.21
CA PRO A 54 5.69 6.50 16.63
C PRO A 54 6.78 7.25 17.43
N PRO A 55 6.40 8.00 18.48
CA PRO A 55 7.36 8.67 19.32
C PRO A 55 8.26 7.64 20.03
N PRO A 56 9.54 7.96 20.31
CA PRO A 56 10.41 7.06 21.04
C PRO A 56 9.87 6.80 22.47
N PRO A 57 9.95 5.56 22.99
CA PRO A 57 9.30 5.14 24.25
C PRO A 57 9.82 5.81 25.53
N THR A 58 10.86 6.64 25.45
CA THR A 58 11.52 7.26 26.61
C THR A 58 12.19 8.56 26.20
N THR A 59 11.45 9.67 26.02
CA THR A 59 12.03 10.99 26.28
C THR A 59 10.92 12.01 26.57
N THR A 60 11.09 12.71 27.68
CA THR A 60 10.73 14.12 27.85
C THR A 60 10.90 14.87 26.53
N ILE A 61 10.01 15.81 26.23
CA ILE A 61 10.08 16.70 25.07
C ILE A 61 11.36 17.55 25.21
N THR A 62 12.50 16.99 24.83
CA THR A 62 13.73 17.71 24.54
C THR A 62 13.97 17.56 23.06
N THR A 63 13.94 18.71 22.43
CA THR A 63 14.15 18.96 21.01
C THR A 63 15.33 18.16 20.43
N THR A 64 15.18 17.74 19.16
CA THR A 64 16.23 17.44 18.15
C THR A 64 16.49 16.00 17.68
N LYS A 65 15.92 14.93 18.23
CA LYS A 65 16.09 13.58 17.63
C LYS A 65 14.84 13.13 16.90
N GLN A 66 14.90 13.16 15.56
CA GLN A 66 13.92 12.54 14.68
C GLN A 66 13.66 11.08 15.12
N PRO A 67 12.40 10.60 15.08
CA PRO A 67 12.10 9.20 15.31
C PRO A 67 12.97 8.32 14.42
N LYS A 68 13.55 7.25 14.97
CA LYS A 68 14.37 6.34 14.16
C LYS A 68 13.44 5.46 13.34
N ARG A 69 13.53 5.52 12.00
CA ARG A 69 12.83 4.63 11.06
C ARG A 69 12.93 3.14 11.43
N SER A 70 14.03 2.74 12.07
CA SER A 70 14.23 1.37 12.60
C SER A 70 13.30 0.96 13.76
N LYS A 71 12.47 1.87 14.28
CA LYS A 71 11.41 1.60 15.26
C LYS A 71 10.01 1.69 14.66
N HIS A 72 9.90 2.16 13.43
CA HIS A 72 8.64 2.24 12.71
C HIS A 72 8.34 0.87 12.09
N ILE A 73 7.21 0.29 12.49
CA ILE A 73 6.73 -1.00 11.98
C ILE A 73 5.78 -0.69 10.83
N LEU A 74 6.23 -0.98 9.61
CA LEU A 74 5.44 -0.85 8.38
C LEU A 74 4.82 -2.19 8.03
N TYR A 75 3.61 -2.17 7.49
CA TYR A 75 2.96 -3.36 6.95
C TYR A 75 2.55 -3.14 5.51
N ASP A 76 2.96 -4.07 4.64
CA ASP A 76 2.50 -4.17 3.26
C ASP A 76 1.88 -5.55 3.03
N PRO A 77 0.53 -5.66 3.00
CA PRO A 77 -0.16 -6.94 2.89
C PRO A 77 -0.13 -7.57 1.48
N TYR A 78 0.16 -6.81 0.43
CA TYR A 78 0.06 -7.31 -0.94
C TYR A 78 1.43 -7.70 -1.46
N TYR A 79 1.72 -9.00 -1.36
CA TYR A 79 3.01 -9.55 -1.76
C TYR A 79 3.07 -9.85 -3.26
N CYS A 80 4.05 -9.25 -3.94
CA CYS A 80 4.43 -9.58 -5.32
C CYS A 80 5.60 -10.58 -5.31
N ASP A 81 6.86 -10.12 -5.38
CA ASP A 81 8.07 -10.94 -5.22
C ASP A 81 8.93 -10.52 -4.01
N GLY A 82 8.47 -9.53 -3.24
CA GLY A 82 9.09 -9.11 -1.98
C GLY A 82 10.03 -7.90 -2.09
N LYS A 83 10.13 -7.27 -3.27
CA LYS A 83 11.02 -6.12 -3.51
C LYS A 83 10.65 -4.93 -2.64
N ALA A 84 9.36 -4.71 -2.37
CA ALA A 84 8.85 -3.67 -1.48
C ALA A 84 9.60 -3.58 -0.13
N ALA A 85 9.75 -4.72 0.57
CA ALA A 85 10.47 -4.77 1.84
C ALA A 85 11.95 -4.43 1.68
N THR A 86 12.59 -4.92 0.62
CA THR A 86 14.00 -4.60 0.31
C THR A 86 14.20 -3.10 0.09
N LEU A 87 13.34 -2.46 -0.69
CA LEU A 87 13.43 -1.02 -0.95
C LEU A 87 13.21 -0.21 0.34
N LEU A 88 12.19 -0.51 1.13
CA LEU A 88 11.94 0.14 2.41
C LEU A 88 13.11 -0.06 3.41
N HIS A 89 13.77 -1.22 3.40
CA HIS A 89 14.98 -1.46 4.17
C HIS A 89 16.13 -0.53 3.75
N THR A 90 16.34 -0.30 2.44
CA THR A 90 17.34 0.66 1.95
C THR A 90 17.06 2.11 2.39
N LEU A 91 15.79 2.43 2.65
CA LEU A 91 15.35 3.73 3.17
C LEU A 91 15.44 3.81 4.70
N GLY A 92 15.89 2.75 5.39
CA GLY A 92 16.17 2.74 6.83
C GLY A 92 15.02 2.21 7.71
N PHE A 93 13.93 1.73 7.12
CA PHE A 93 12.88 1.02 7.85
C PHE A 93 13.30 -0.43 8.04
N THR A 94 13.68 -0.84 9.25
CA THR A 94 14.15 -2.22 9.49
C THR A 94 13.04 -3.18 9.93
N ASN A 95 11.85 -2.66 10.20
CA ASN A 95 10.70 -3.47 10.65
C ASN A 95 9.59 -3.38 9.59
N VAL A 96 9.78 -4.07 8.47
CA VAL A 96 8.78 -4.16 7.41
C VAL A 96 8.17 -5.56 7.45
N GLN A 97 6.86 -5.61 7.71
CA GLN A 97 6.08 -6.83 7.66
C GLN A 97 5.51 -6.97 6.25
N HIS A 98 6.03 -7.93 5.49
CA HIS A 98 5.66 -8.15 4.11
C HIS A 98 5.84 -9.64 3.78
N GLU A 99 4.74 -10.38 3.87
CA GLU A 99 4.73 -11.84 3.77
C GLU A 99 3.80 -12.28 2.65
N LYS A 100 4.16 -13.37 1.97
CA LYS A 100 3.33 -14.03 0.96
C LYS A 100 2.14 -14.72 1.62
N CYS A 101 1.09 -13.96 1.96
CA CYS A 101 -0.10 -14.42 2.67
C CYS A 101 -1.39 -13.80 2.10
N ASP A 102 -2.53 -14.48 2.28
CA ASP A 102 -3.84 -13.91 1.91
C ASP A 102 -4.22 -12.84 2.94
N PHE A 103 -4.19 -11.58 2.51
CA PHE A 103 -4.52 -10.44 3.36
C PHE A 103 -5.96 -10.47 3.87
N TYR A 104 -6.93 -10.81 3.00
CA TYR A 104 -8.33 -10.82 3.40
C TYR A 104 -8.63 -11.99 4.32
N GLU A 105 -7.93 -13.10 4.18
CA GLU A 105 -7.97 -14.17 5.16
C GLU A 105 -7.44 -13.71 6.52
N LYS A 106 -6.30 -13.02 6.57
CA LYS A 106 -5.79 -12.42 7.83
C LYS A 106 -6.80 -11.46 8.45
N ILE A 107 -7.49 -10.63 7.66
CA ILE A 107 -8.56 -9.76 8.16
C ILE A 107 -9.71 -10.61 8.75
N ARG A 108 -10.22 -11.60 8.01
CA ARG A 108 -11.34 -12.46 8.47
C ARG A 108 -11.00 -13.20 9.77
N ASN A 109 -9.75 -13.60 9.93
CA ASN A 109 -9.27 -14.35 11.09
C ASN A 109 -8.82 -13.45 12.25
N ASN A 110 -8.86 -12.12 12.10
CA ASN A 110 -8.27 -11.15 13.03
C ASN A 110 -6.78 -11.44 13.33
N ASP A 111 -6.04 -11.86 12.30
CA ASP A 111 -4.62 -12.24 12.36
C ASP A 111 -3.72 -11.25 11.57
N VAL A 112 -4.21 -10.02 11.38
CA VAL A 112 -3.35 -8.96 10.83
C VAL A 112 -2.32 -8.57 11.89
N PRO A 113 -1.01 -8.66 11.59
CA PRO A 113 0.01 -8.36 12.59
C PRO A 113 -0.01 -6.90 13.01
N PHE A 114 0.39 -6.62 14.25
CA PHE A 114 0.49 -5.25 14.75
C PHE A 114 1.49 -4.43 13.92
N HIS A 115 1.11 -3.23 13.52
CA HIS A 115 1.94 -2.28 12.77
C HIS A 115 1.53 -0.84 13.07
N HIS A 116 2.47 0.10 12.94
CA HIS A 116 2.18 1.53 13.14
C HIS A 116 1.57 2.18 11.90
N THR A 117 1.97 1.72 10.71
CA THR A 117 1.53 2.33 9.46
C THR A 117 1.37 1.28 8.36
N LEU A 118 0.24 1.32 7.69
CA LEU A 118 -0.01 0.53 6.48
C LEU A 118 0.61 1.28 5.29
N VAL A 119 1.50 0.64 4.54
CA VAL A 119 2.13 1.23 3.35
C VAL A 119 2.04 0.21 2.24
N THR A 120 1.26 0.48 1.20
CA THR A 120 0.98 -0.57 0.21
C THR A 120 0.57 -0.05 -1.16
N ASN A 121 0.77 -0.90 -2.16
CA ASN A 121 0.26 -0.77 -3.53
C ASN A 121 -0.69 -1.95 -3.80
N PRO A 122 -2.00 -1.79 -3.57
CA PRO A 122 -2.94 -2.89 -3.72
C PRO A 122 -3.08 -3.31 -5.19
N PRO A 123 -3.47 -4.56 -5.46
CA PRO A 123 -3.93 -5.00 -6.76
C PRO A 123 -5.01 -4.08 -7.33
N TYR A 124 -4.98 -3.84 -8.64
CA TYR A 124 -5.93 -2.97 -9.31
C TYR A 124 -7.03 -3.73 -10.05
N SER A 125 -6.98 -5.06 -10.11
CA SER A 125 -8.12 -5.87 -10.51
C SER A 125 -9.20 -5.93 -9.41
N GLY A 126 -10.34 -6.56 -9.75
CA GLY A 126 -11.42 -6.87 -8.82
C GLY A 126 -11.86 -5.71 -7.91
N ASP A 127 -12.19 -6.08 -6.67
CA ASP A 127 -12.62 -5.19 -5.59
C ASP A 127 -11.49 -4.83 -4.60
N HIS A 128 -10.24 -5.20 -4.93
CA HIS A 128 -9.08 -5.02 -4.06
C HIS A 128 -8.88 -3.58 -3.59
N LYS A 129 -9.09 -2.62 -4.51
CA LYS A 129 -8.94 -1.18 -4.24
C LYS A 129 -9.95 -0.68 -3.21
N GLU A 130 -11.20 -1.13 -3.32
CA GLU A 130 -12.29 -0.77 -2.41
C GLU A 130 -12.04 -1.35 -1.02
N LYS A 131 -11.78 -2.67 -0.94
CA LYS A 131 -11.46 -3.34 0.33
C LYS A 131 -10.23 -2.75 1.02
N CYS A 132 -9.20 -2.38 0.25
CA CYS A 132 -7.99 -1.75 0.78
C CYS A 132 -8.28 -0.38 1.39
N VAL A 133 -9.05 0.46 0.69
CA VAL A 133 -9.49 1.77 1.19
C VAL A 133 -10.33 1.62 2.45
N GLU A 134 -11.31 0.73 2.44
CA GLU A 134 -12.17 0.46 3.60
C GLU A 134 -11.34 0.03 4.82
N TYR A 135 -10.42 -0.93 4.64
CA TYR A 135 -9.56 -1.41 5.72
C TYR A 135 -8.66 -0.29 6.28
N ALA A 136 -8.04 0.50 5.40
CA ALA A 136 -7.14 1.57 5.78
C ALA A 136 -7.86 2.68 6.55
N VAL A 137 -9.01 3.13 6.03
CA VAL A 137 -9.83 4.16 6.67
C VAL A 137 -10.38 3.68 8.00
N LYS A 138 -10.90 2.44 8.07
CA LYS A 138 -11.37 1.85 9.32
C LYS A 138 -10.25 1.83 10.38
N GLY A 139 -9.05 1.40 10.00
CA GLY A 139 -7.88 1.41 10.89
C GLY A 139 -7.49 2.82 11.37
N LEU A 140 -7.59 3.83 10.50
CA LEU A 140 -7.37 5.21 10.93
C LEU A 140 -8.42 5.67 11.94
N ARG A 141 -9.70 5.38 11.68
CA ARG A 141 -10.83 5.84 12.52
C ARG A 141 -10.89 5.14 13.88
N GLU A 142 -10.68 3.82 13.89
CA GLU A 142 -10.84 2.99 15.09
C GLU A 142 -9.55 2.91 15.93
N GLU A 143 -8.40 2.92 15.28
CA GLU A 143 -7.11 2.65 15.93
C GLU A 143 -6.12 3.82 15.84
N GLY A 144 -6.44 4.88 15.10
CA GLY A 144 -5.50 5.98 14.82
C GLY A 144 -4.33 5.55 13.92
N ARG A 145 -4.47 4.44 13.18
CA ARG A 145 -3.41 3.86 12.37
C ARG A 145 -3.26 4.60 11.04
N CYS A 146 -2.14 5.30 10.85
CA CYS A 146 -1.84 5.98 9.59
C CYS A 146 -1.68 5.00 8.43
N PHE A 147 -1.93 5.48 7.21
CA PHE A 147 -1.78 4.67 6.01
C PHE A 147 -1.28 5.49 4.81
N PHE A 148 -0.64 4.80 3.86
CA PHE A 148 -0.24 5.30 2.56
C PHE A 148 -0.63 4.25 1.51
N LEU A 149 -1.58 4.61 0.64
CA LEU A 149 -2.05 3.73 -0.44
C LEU A 149 -1.61 4.30 -1.77
N LEU A 150 -0.88 3.51 -2.55
CA LEU A 150 -0.55 3.86 -3.93
C LEU A 150 -1.71 3.47 -4.85
N MET A 151 -2.42 4.48 -5.37
CA MET A 151 -3.66 4.29 -6.12
C MET A 151 -3.66 5.09 -7.44
N PRO A 152 -4.39 4.63 -8.47
CA PRO A 152 -4.60 5.41 -9.69
C PRO A 152 -5.38 6.69 -9.43
N ASN A 153 -5.01 7.80 -10.06
CA ASN A 153 -5.63 9.12 -9.81
C ASN A 153 -7.17 9.15 -9.98
N TYR A 154 -7.75 8.27 -10.79
CA TYR A 154 -9.21 8.22 -10.97
C TYR A 154 -9.96 7.74 -9.72
N ILE A 155 -9.27 7.10 -8.77
CA ILE A 155 -9.86 6.57 -7.52
C ILE A 155 -10.41 7.71 -6.66
N ALA A 156 -9.75 8.86 -6.65
CA ALA A 156 -10.21 10.05 -5.91
C ALA A 156 -11.64 10.50 -6.31
N LEU A 157 -12.10 10.12 -7.51
CA LEU A 157 -13.42 10.45 -8.04
C LEU A 157 -14.45 9.34 -7.85
N LYS A 158 -14.05 8.16 -7.34
CA LYS A 158 -14.94 7.02 -7.16
C LYS A 158 -15.80 7.19 -5.92
N GLU A 159 -17.05 6.75 -6.02
CA GLU A 159 -18.02 6.86 -4.94
C GLU A 159 -17.56 6.13 -3.68
N TYR A 160 -17.12 4.88 -3.78
CA TYR A 160 -16.63 4.13 -2.62
C TYR A 160 -15.50 4.84 -1.88
N PHE A 161 -14.59 5.51 -2.60
CA PHE A 161 -13.50 6.26 -1.98
C PHE A 161 -14.05 7.49 -1.24
N ARG A 162 -14.92 8.27 -1.90
CA ARG A 162 -15.54 9.46 -1.31
C ARG A 162 -16.41 9.13 -0.09
N VAL A 163 -17.14 8.02 -0.14
CA VAL A 163 -17.97 7.54 0.96
C VAL A 163 -17.10 7.04 2.10
N ALA A 164 -16.06 6.24 1.81
CA ALA A 164 -15.18 5.71 2.84
C ALA A 164 -14.49 6.83 3.62
N ILE A 165 -13.93 7.83 2.95
CA ILE A 165 -13.17 8.91 3.62
C ILE A 165 -14.06 9.97 4.28
N ALA A 166 -15.35 10.03 3.97
CA ALA A 166 -16.24 11.04 4.54
C ALA A 166 -16.29 10.92 6.07
N ASP A 167 -16.44 12.05 6.76
CA ASP A 167 -16.67 12.03 8.21
C ASP A 167 -18.11 11.57 8.54
N GLU A 168 -18.43 11.44 9.83
CA GLU A 168 -19.75 11.01 10.31
C GLU A 168 -20.90 11.93 9.85
N GLU A 169 -20.58 13.17 9.46
CA GLU A 169 -21.53 14.18 8.98
C GLU A 169 -21.56 14.26 7.44
N GLY A 170 -20.81 13.40 6.74
CA GLY A 170 -20.71 13.36 5.28
C GLY A 170 -19.89 14.50 4.67
N LYS A 171 -19.04 15.18 5.45
CA LYS A 171 -18.19 16.28 5.00
C LYS A 171 -16.83 15.78 4.51
N GLU A 172 -16.12 16.65 3.80
CA GLU A 172 -14.76 16.37 3.31
C GLU A 172 -13.82 16.02 4.46
N PRO A 173 -12.96 14.99 4.29
CA PRO A 173 -12.01 14.58 5.32
C PRO A 173 -11.00 15.69 5.60
N LYS A 174 -10.65 15.86 6.88
CA LYS A 174 -9.59 16.80 7.31
C LYS A 174 -8.24 16.12 7.52
N ASP A 175 -8.26 14.79 7.59
CA ASP A 175 -7.18 13.93 8.04
C ASP A 175 -6.72 12.93 6.96
N ILE A 176 -7.37 12.94 5.80
CA ILE A 176 -7.00 12.14 4.63
C ILE A 176 -6.84 13.07 3.43
N VAL A 177 -5.72 12.95 2.74
CA VAL A 177 -5.43 13.70 1.51
C VAL A 177 -5.04 12.75 0.39
N TYR A 178 -5.40 13.10 -0.84
CA TYR A 178 -4.97 12.39 -2.05
C TYR A 178 -3.90 13.23 -2.75
N VAL A 179 -2.66 12.74 -2.78
CA VAL A 179 -1.53 13.46 -3.40
C VAL A 179 -1.22 12.83 -4.74
N ILE A 180 -1.01 13.68 -5.76
CA ILE A 180 -0.64 13.24 -7.10
C ILE A 180 0.85 13.60 -7.30
N PRO A 181 1.73 12.61 -7.56
CA PRO A 181 3.14 12.89 -7.81
C PRO A 181 3.31 13.72 -9.09
N PRO A 182 4.38 14.54 -9.18
CA PRO A 182 4.63 15.38 -10.35
C PRO A 182 5.01 14.57 -11.60
N SER A 183 5.45 13.33 -11.41
CA SER A 183 5.85 12.39 -12.48
C SER A 183 5.09 11.08 -12.33
N SER A 184 4.94 10.37 -13.45
CA SER A 184 4.38 9.02 -13.43
C SER A 184 5.43 8.03 -12.94
N TYR A 185 4.99 7.04 -12.16
CA TYR A 185 5.83 5.95 -11.73
C TYR A 185 5.94 4.88 -12.84
N GLU A 186 7.13 4.31 -13.00
CA GLU A 186 7.37 3.16 -13.85
C GLU A 186 7.36 1.90 -12.99
N TYR A 187 6.57 0.90 -13.38
CA TYR A 187 6.38 -0.32 -12.61
C TYR A 187 7.06 -1.50 -13.30
N ASP A 188 7.75 -2.31 -12.51
CA ASP A 188 8.40 -3.53 -12.98
C ASP A 188 7.48 -4.73 -12.77
N HIS A 189 7.26 -5.53 -13.82
CA HIS A 189 6.67 -6.85 -13.67
C HIS A 189 7.79 -7.86 -13.34
N PRO A 190 7.61 -8.79 -12.37
CA PRO A 190 8.67 -9.75 -11.97
C PRO A 190 9.23 -10.61 -13.11
N GLU A 191 8.47 -10.78 -14.20
CA GLU A 191 8.83 -11.61 -15.35
C GLU A 191 9.52 -10.87 -16.51
N GLY A 192 9.71 -9.54 -16.41
CA GLY A 192 10.37 -8.73 -17.45
C GLY A 192 9.42 -8.01 -18.40
#